data_AF-A0AAP7NB38-F1
#
_entry.id   AF-A0AAP7NB38-F1
#
_cell.length_a   1.000
_cell.length_b   1.000
_cell.length_c   1.000
_cell.angle_alpha   90.00
_cell.angle_beta   90.00
_cell.angle_gamma   90.00
#
_symmetry.space_group_name_H-M   'P 1'
#
loop_
_entity.id
_entity.type
_entity.pdbx_description
1 polymer ?
#
loop_
_entity_poly.entity_id
_entity_poly.type
_entity_poly.pdbx_seq_one_letter_code
_entity_poly.pdbx_strand_id
1 'polypeptide(L)'
;MKKIFIIIPVLIFVLSGCGVDTKEAEMFLKELSKNKSVSQYLSEAPTLDYTNPIKKYYDFKINLSMNKKFTQLSNKEKYKILYKVYELIEDKGFSSAISCGDKNTCSVDEVHAKYKNDDYTIDFKHGDSLYQLEKNDEVIFDLEDEKEKRKENSSEEEAQSADDQTIYNYMENEFNRITNYGENYTPEIHDSMVAELASEKFGITVDEANEIYVSMSMNKYIRHKS
;
A
#
# COMPACT_ATOMS: atom_id res chain seq x y z
N MET A 1 23.97 38.48 41.78
CA MET A 1 24.12 38.67 40.32
C MET A 1 23.03 37.87 39.62
N LYS A 2 21.98 38.53 39.11
CA LYS A 2 20.85 37.89 38.42
C LYS A 2 21.27 37.62 36.96
N LYS A 3 21.27 36.36 36.54
CA LYS A 3 21.57 35.97 35.15
C LYS A 3 20.32 36.20 34.29
N ILE A 4 20.41 37.14 33.35
CA ILE A 4 19.37 37.40 32.36
C ILE A 4 19.57 36.41 31.21
N PHE A 5 18.64 35.48 31.04
CA PHE A 5 18.58 34.62 29.86
C PHE A 5 17.88 35.40 28.74
N ILE A 6 18.65 35.82 27.74
CA ILE A 6 18.11 36.38 26.50
C ILE A 6 17.69 35.19 25.64
N ILE A 7 16.39 34.95 25.56
CA ILE A 7 15.80 34.00 24.60
C ILE A 7 15.69 34.77 23.28
N ILE A 8 16.56 34.45 22.33
CA ILE A 8 16.50 34.95 20.95
C ILE A 8 15.37 34.16 20.26
N PRO A 9 14.28 34.81 19.79
CA PRO A 9 13.30 34.13 18.96
C PRO A 9 13.95 33.87 17.60
N VAL A 10 14.16 32.60 17.28
CA VAL A 10 14.52 32.16 15.93
C VAL A 10 13.30 32.44 15.05
N LEU A 11 13.33 33.59 14.37
CA LEU A 11 12.45 33.88 13.25
C LEU A 11 12.76 32.85 12.16
N ILE A 12 11.92 31.81 12.06
CA ILE A 12 11.89 30.92 10.90
C ILE A 12 11.33 31.76 9.76
N PHE A 13 12.23 32.38 8.99
CA PHE A 13 11.91 32.97 7.71
C PHE A 13 11.49 31.85 6.76
N VAL A 14 10.19 31.63 6.61
CA VAL A 14 9.65 30.86 5.49
C VAL A 14 9.77 31.75 4.25
N LEU A 15 10.92 31.67 3.58
CA LEU A 15 11.11 32.29 2.27
C LEU A 15 10.19 31.55 1.29
N SER A 16 8.98 32.07 1.08
CA SER A 16 8.14 31.74 -0.07
C SER A 16 8.77 32.33 -1.34
N GLY A 17 9.91 31.77 -1.75
CA GLY A 17 10.46 31.98 -3.08
C GLY A 17 9.54 31.36 -4.13
N CYS A 18 9.55 31.89 -5.35
CA CYS A 18 8.90 31.29 -6.52
C CYS A 18 9.29 29.80 -6.65
N GLY A 19 8.47 28.92 -6.10
CA GLY A 19 8.71 27.49 -5.95
C GLY A 19 7.79 26.68 -6.83
N VAL A 20 8.01 25.37 -6.82
CA VAL A 20 7.11 24.37 -7.42
C VAL A 20 5.69 24.56 -6.87
N ASP A 21 4.67 24.53 -7.73
CA ASP A 21 3.28 24.46 -7.29
C ASP A 21 2.95 23.03 -6.87
N THR A 22 2.85 22.81 -5.56
CA THR A 22 2.56 21.52 -4.95
C THR A 22 1.09 21.34 -4.58
N LYS A 23 0.21 22.31 -4.91
CA LYS A 23 -1.15 22.35 -4.39
C LYS A 23 -1.97 21.10 -4.75
N GLU A 24 -1.85 20.61 -5.98
CA GLU A 24 -2.56 19.41 -6.42
C GLU A 24 -2.06 18.15 -5.72
N ALA A 25 -0.74 18.00 -5.59
CA ALA A 25 -0.14 16.90 -4.84
C ALA A 25 -0.54 16.95 -3.35
N GLU A 26 -0.55 18.13 -2.73
CA GLU A 26 -1.01 18.29 -1.35
C GLU A 26 -2.49 17.96 -1.15
N MET A 27 -3.35 18.29 -2.13
CA MET A 27 -4.75 17.87 -2.10
C MET A 27 -4.87 16.35 -2.21
N PHE A 28 -4.08 15.72 -3.07
CA PHE A 28 -4.02 14.27 -3.18
C PHE A 28 -3.58 13.61 -1.89
N LEU A 29 -2.54 14.11 -1.21
CA LEU A 29 -2.12 13.56 0.08
C LEU A 29 -3.22 13.65 1.15
N LYS A 30 -4.03 14.72 1.12
CA LYS A 30 -5.21 14.85 1.99
C LYS A 30 -6.29 13.82 1.64
N GLU A 31 -6.52 13.53 0.37
CA GLU A 31 -7.44 12.47 -0.06
C GLU A 31 -6.91 11.08 0.35
N LEU A 32 -5.62 10.83 0.13
CA LEU A 32 -4.94 9.59 0.49
C LEU A 32 -5.01 9.33 2.00
N SER A 33 -4.82 10.36 2.83
CA SER A 33 -4.96 10.25 4.30
C SER A 33 -6.35 9.83 4.78
N LYS A 34 -7.38 9.98 3.93
CA LYS A 34 -8.77 9.61 4.21
C LYS A 34 -9.20 8.34 3.49
N ASN A 35 -8.39 7.84 2.58
CA ASN A 35 -8.70 6.64 1.83
C ASN A 35 -8.66 5.44 2.80
N LYS A 36 -9.78 4.73 2.96
CA LYS A 36 -9.91 3.64 3.95
C LYS A 36 -8.90 2.52 3.75
N SER A 37 -8.53 2.24 2.51
CA SER A 37 -7.55 1.21 2.15
C SER A 37 -6.14 1.50 2.65
N VAL A 38 -5.80 2.79 2.76
CA VAL A 38 -4.44 3.23 3.10
C VAL A 38 -4.39 3.81 4.53
N SER A 39 -5.34 4.68 4.88
CA SER A 39 -5.37 5.43 6.14
C SER A 39 -5.31 4.57 7.40
N GLN A 40 -5.86 3.36 7.36
CA GLN A 40 -5.81 2.39 8.46
C GLN A 40 -4.40 1.91 8.82
N TYR A 41 -3.45 2.02 7.88
CA TYR A 41 -2.05 1.63 8.05
C TYR A 41 -1.16 2.82 8.37
N LEU A 42 -1.67 4.05 8.29
CA LEU A 42 -0.92 5.26 8.59
C LEU A 42 -0.89 5.54 10.10
N SER A 43 0.23 6.08 10.58
CA SER A 43 0.35 6.69 11.91
C SER A 43 0.24 8.21 11.88
N GLU A 44 0.57 8.83 10.74
CA GLU A 44 0.57 10.27 10.53
C GLU A 44 0.09 10.61 9.12
N ALA A 45 -0.12 11.89 8.83
CA ALA A 45 -0.51 12.33 7.49
C ALA A 45 0.63 12.06 6.49
N PRO A 46 0.32 11.62 5.25
CA PRO A 46 1.32 11.50 4.19
C PRO A 46 2.02 12.84 3.94
N THR A 47 3.29 12.77 3.53
CA THR A 47 4.09 13.95 3.19
C THR A 47 4.68 13.83 1.80
N LEU A 48 5.03 14.97 1.22
CA LEU A 48 5.62 15.09 -0.11
C LEU A 48 7.05 15.60 0.05
N ASP A 49 8.01 14.81 -0.41
CA ASP A 49 9.37 15.31 -0.68
C ASP A 49 9.51 15.54 -2.18
N TYR A 50 10.36 16.49 -2.55
CA TYR A 50 10.69 16.70 -3.95
C TYR A 50 12.14 17.12 -4.11
N THR A 51 12.77 16.60 -5.15
CA THR A 51 14.13 17.00 -5.54
C THR A 51 14.09 17.67 -6.90
N ASN A 52 15.05 18.58 -7.15
CA ASN A 52 15.25 19.18 -8.46
C ASN A 52 16.42 18.47 -9.14
N PRO A 53 16.18 17.42 -9.95
CA PRO A 53 17.25 16.67 -10.60
C PRO A 53 17.93 17.40 -11.76
N ILE A 54 17.76 18.73 -11.91
CA ILE A 54 18.30 19.60 -12.98
C ILE A 54 17.32 19.68 -14.17
N LYS A 55 16.96 20.92 -14.56
CA LYS A 55 16.10 21.32 -15.71
C LYS A 55 14.58 21.15 -15.54
N LYS A 56 13.94 22.05 -14.76
CA LYS A 56 12.46 22.29 -14.79
C LYS A 56 11.58 21.05 -14.56
N TYR A 57 12.18 19.94 -14.16
CA TYR A 57 11.51 18.69 -13.81
C TYR A 57 11.72 18.47 -12.32
N TYR A 58 10.70 17.99 -11.64
CA TYR A 58 10.77 17.67 -10.22
C TYR A 58 10.23 16.26 -9.98
N ASP A 59 11.05 15.46 -9.30
CA ASP A 59 10.68 14.12 -8.88
C ASP A 59 10.03 14.26 -7.52
N PHE A 60 8.74 13.95 -7.44
CA PHE A 60 7.99 13.89 -6.20
C PHE A 60 8.10 12.50 -5.58
N LYS A 61 8.30 12.47 -4.27
CA LYS A 61 8.32 11.26 -3.45
C LYS A 61 7.25 11.37 -2.40
N ILE A 62 6.38 10.37 -2.34
CA ILE A 62 5.34 10.30 -1.31
C ILE A 62 5.87 9.50 -0.14
N ASN A 63 5.88 10.10 1.03
CA ASN A 63 6.28 9.44 2.27
C ASN A 63 5.04 9.13 3.12
N LEU A 64 4.92 7.86 3.50
CA LEU A 64 3.86 7.33 4.36
C LEU A 64 4.47 6.91 5.70
N SER A 65 4.11 7.58 6.78
CA SER A 65 4.44 7.12 8.13
C SER A 65 3.48 5.99 8.51
N MET A 66 3.99 4.77 8.64
CA MET A 66 3.20 3.57 8.88
C MET A 66 3.03 3.26 10.37
N ASN A 67 1.94 2.58 10.71
CA ASN A 67 1.68 2.09 12.06
C ASN A 67 2.02 0.59 12.19
N LYS A 68 1.87 0.04 13.40
CA LYS A 68 2.23 -1.37 13.68
C LYS A 68 1.44 -2.39 12.84
N LYS A 69 0.21 -2.08 12.43
CA LYS A 69 -0.63 -3.00 11.64
C LYS A 69 0.05 -3.31 10.29
N PHE A 70 0.65 -2.31 9.66
CA PHE A 70 1.40 -2.50 8.40
C PHE A 70 2.54 -3.52 8.56
N THR A 71 3.28 -3.47 9.67
CA THR A 71 4.40 -4.40 9.90
C THR A 71 3.98 -5.85 10.13
N GLN A 72 2.73 -6.08 10.51
CA GLN A 72 2.17 -7.42 10.73
C GLN A 72 1.70 -8.09 9.43
N LEU A 73 1.67 -7.35 8.33
CA LEU A 73 1.37 -7.87 7.00
C LEU A 73 2.56 -8.66 6.45
N SER A 74 2.30 -9.68 5.62
CA SER A 74 3.32 -10.34 4.82
C SER A 74 3.90 -9.38 3.76
N ASN A 75 5.02 -9.72 3.13
CA ASN A 75 5.62 -8.85 2.12
C ASN A 75 4.69 -8.63 0.92
N LYS A 76 4.00 -9.69 0.47
CA LYS A 76 2.96 -9.62 -0.57
C LYS A 76 1.81 -8.70 -0.18
N GLU A 77 1.35 -8.77 1.06
CA GLU A 77 0.28 -7.90 1.58
C GLU A 77 0.75 -6.44 1.64
N LYS A 78 1.98 -6.17 2.11
CA LYS A 78 2.57 -4.83 2.10
C LYS A 78 2.66 -4.27 0.67
N TYR A 79 3.15 -5.08 -0.28
CA TYR A 79 3.22 -4.73 -1.69
C TYR A 79 1.84 -4.32 -2.22
N LYS A 80 0.79 -5.11 -1.97
CA LYS A 80 -0.58 -4.78 -2.42
C LYS A 80 -1.08 -3.43 -1.89
N ILE A 81 -0.79 -3.10 -0.63
CA ILE A 81 -1.17 -1.81 -0.05
C ILE A 81 -0.44 -0.65 -0.73
N LEU A 82 0.87 -0.78 -0.97
CA LEU A 82 1.64 0.27 -1.64
C LEU A 82 1.31 0.38 -3.12
N TYR A 83 1.08 -0.74 -3.80
CA TYR A 83 0.61 -0.78 -5.18
C TYR A 83 -0.76 -0.09 -5.32
N LYS A 84 -1.64 -0.21 -4.32
CA LYS A 84 -2.89 0.56 -4.30
C LYS A 84 -2.65 2.06 -4.26
N VAL A 85 -1.62 2.52 -3.55
CA VAL A 85 -1.23 3.94 -3.56
C VAL A 85 -0.78 4.35 -4.96
N TYR A 86 0.01 3.51 -5.64
CA TYR A 86 0.38 3.71 -7.04
C TYR A 86 -0.85 3.81 -7.96
N GLU A 87 -1.83 2.91 -7.85
CA GLU A 87 -3.07 3.01 -8.65
C GLU A 87 -3.79 4.34 -8.42
N LEU A 88 -3.86 4.81 -7.17
CA LEU A 88 -4.48 6.10 -6.84
C LEU A 88 -3.69 7.29 -7.40
N ILE A 89 -2.36 7.18 -7.49
CA ILE A 89 -1.49 8.17 -8.13
C ILE A 89 -1.75 8.18 -9.65
N GLU A 90 -1.83 7.01 -10.28
CA GLU A 90 -2.09 6.83 -11.71
C GLU A 90 -3.48 7.36 -12.10
N ASP A 91 -4.51 7.03 -11.32
CA ASP A 91 -5.89 7.52 -11.52
C ASP A 91 -5.99 9.05 -11.52
N LYS A 92 -5.08 9.72 -10.79
CA LYS A 92 -4.99 11.18 -10.73
C LYS A 92 -4.06 11.77 -11.79
N GLY A 93 -3.38 10.94 -12.57
CA GLY A 93 -2.41 11.34 -13.58
C GLY A 93 -1.05 11.73 -13.03
N PHE A 94 -0.79 11.55 -11.73
CA PHE A 94 0.45 11.98 -11.08
C PHE A 94 1.65 11.08 -11.37
N SER A 95 1.43 9.87 -11.88
CA SER A 95 2.50 8.98 -12.39
C SER A 95 3.07 9.45 -13.73
N SER A 96 2.40 10.41 -14.38
CA SER A 96 2.85 11.05 -15.62
C SER A 96 3.37 12.46 -15.35
N ALA A 97 4.13 13.01 -16.30
CA ALA A 97 4.62 14.39 -16.19
C ALA A 97 3.45 15.39 -16.25
N ILE A 98 3.12 16.00 -15.11
CA ILE A 98 2.09 17.03 -14.95
C ILE A 98 2.70 18.42 -14.79
N SER A 99 1.92 19.47 -15.06
CA SER A 99 2.34 20.86 -14.81
C SER A 99 2.30 21.18 -13.32
N CYS A 100 3.38 21.75 -12.78
CA CYS A 100 3.49 22.15 -11.37
C CYS A 100 4.06 23.57 -11.23
N GLY A 101 3.48 24.49 -12.01
CA GLY A 101 3.85 25.91 -12.08
C GLY A 101 4.31 26.32 -13.49
N ASP A 102 4.47 27.62 -13.70
CA ASP A 102 4.49 28.27 -15.03
C ASP A 102 5.45 27.70 -16.08
N LYS A 103 6.47 26.91 -15.69
CA LYS A 103 7.42 26.25 -16.59
C LYS A 103 7.96 24.91 -16.06
N ASN A 104 7.35 24.33 -15.02
CA ASN A 104 7.87 23.14 -14.37
C ASN A 104 6.94 21.95 -14.61
N THR A 105 7.53 20.78 -14.78
CA THR A 105 6.83 19.50 -14.80
C THR A 105 7.18 18.68 -13.58
N CYS A 106 6.23 17.91 -13.08
CA CYS A 106 6.40 17.05 -11.93
C CYS A 106 5.81 15.67 -12.22
N SER A 107 6.40 14.64 -11.65
CA SER A 107 5.79 13.31 -11.51
C SER A 107 6.04 12.83 -10.10
N VAL A 108 5.15 12.00 -9.58
CA VAL A 108 5.54 11.12 -8.48
C VAL A 108 6.31 9.97 -9.12
N ASP A 109 7.39 9.52 -8.49
CA ASP A 109 8.23 8.44 -9.01
C ASP A 109 8.39 7.30 -7.99
N GLU A 110 8.22 7.59 -6.70
CA GLU A 110 8.45 6.64 -5.62
C GLU A 110 7.44 6.84 -4.48
N VAL A 111 7.00 5.72 -3.88
CA VAL A 111 6.26 5.71 -2.61
C VAL A 111 7.13 5.03 -1.55
N HIS A 112 7.43 5.78 -0.49
CA HIS A 112 8.16 5.31 0.69
C HIS A 112 7.20 5.08 1.85
N ALA A 113 7.27 3.92 2.47
CA ALA A 113 6.48 3.54 3.63
C ALA A 113 7.41 3.28 4.81
N LYS A 114 7.44 4.19 5.77
CA LYS A 114 8.41 4.19 6.87
C LYS A 114 7.79 3.69 8.16
N TYR A 115 8.46 2.73 8.80
CA TYR A 115 8.17 2.31 10.16
C TYR A 115 9.46 2.17 10.96
N LYS A 116 9.67 3.05 11.93
CA LYS A 116 10.92 3.14 12.70
C LYS A 116 12.12 3.30 11.76
N ASN A 117 12.98 2.29 11.67
CA ASN A 117 14.19 2.29 10.84
C ASN A 117 14.00 1.52 9.52
N ASP A 118 12.83 0.93 9.30
CA ASP A 118 12.52 0.25 8.05
C ASP A 118 11.89 1.26 7.09
N ASP A 119 12.43 1.32 5.88
CA ASP A 119 11.84 2.03 4.72
C ASP A 119 11.44 0.99 3.67
N TYR A 120 10.16 0.97 3.32
CA TYR A 120 9.62 0.07 2.30
C TYR A 120 9.27 0.88 1.05
N THR A 121 9.78 0.48 -0.11
CA THR A 121 9.68 1.29 -1.33
C THR A 121 9.02 0.51 -2.46
N ILE A 122 8.16 1.19 -3.21
CA ILE A 122 7.83 0.83 -4.60
C ILE A 122 8.28 1.99 -5.48
N ASP A 123 9.18 1.69 -6.41
CA ASP A 123 9.71 2.62 -7.41
C ASP A 123 9.02 2.35 -8.75
N PHE A 124 8.47 3.38 -9.36
CA PHE A 124 7.79 3.30 -10.65
C PHE A 124 8.46 4.15 -11.74
N LYS A 125 9.60 4.77 -11.43
CA LYS A 125 10.49 5.39 -12.41
C LYS A 125 11.05 4.35 -13.39
N HIS A 126 11.29 3.14 -12.88
CA HIS A 126 11.77 2.00 -13.63
C HIS A 126 10.65 0.94 -13.70
N GLY A 127 10.18 0.63 -14.91
CA GLY A 127 8.97 -0.19 -15.11
C GLY A 127 9.01 -1.57 -14.44
N ASP A 128 10.19 -2.19 -14.36
CA ASP A 128 10.37 -3.49 -13.71
C ASP A 128 10.33 -3.38 -12.17
N SER A 129 10.77 -2.25 -11.62
CA SER A 129 10.80 -1.98 -10.16
C SER A 129 9.39 -1.78 -9.57
N LEU A 130 8.39 -1.44 -10.39
CA LEU A 130 7.01 -1.28 -9.93
C LEU A 130 6.44 -2.58 -9.34
N TYR A 131 6.94 -3.72 -9.80
CA TYR A 131 6.51 -5.05 -9.38
C TYR A 131 7.31 -5.59 -8.18
N GLN A 132 8.25 -4.80 -7.66
CA GLN A 132 9.11 -5.14 -6.55
C GLN A 132 8.73 -4.33 -5.31
N LEU A 133 8.84 -4.97 -4.15
CA LEU A 133 8.84 -4.31 -2.86
C LEU A 133 10.25 -4.37 -2.30
N GLU A 134 10.84 -3.20 -2.11
CA GLU A 134 12.13 -3.07 -1.45
C GLU A 134 11.95 -2.77 0.02
N LYS A 135 12.91 -3.21 0.83
CA LYS A 135 13.07 -2.81 2.22
C LYS A 135 14.51 -2.39 2.44
N ASN A 136 14.74 -1.12 2.78
CA ASN A 136 16.07 -0.56 2.97
C ASN A 136 16.99 -0.86 1.76
N ASP A 137 16.49 -0.61 0.55
CA ASP A 137 17.17 -0.82 -0.73
C ASP A 137 17.45 -2.31 -1.10
N GLU A 138 16.85 -3.26 -0.39
CA GLU A 138 16.90 -4.69 -0.72
C GLU A 138 15.53 -5.19 -1.19
N VAL A 139 15.47 -5.86 -2.35
CA VAL A 139 14.23 -6.49 -2.84
C VAL A 139 13.83 -7.63 -1.89
N ILE A 140 12.66 -7.51 -1.26
CA ILE A 140 12.11 -8.50 -0.32
C ILE A 140 10.85 -9.21 -0.84
N PHE A 141 10.33 -8.76 -1.98
CA PHE A 141 9.24 -9.39 -2.71
C PHE A 141 9.27 -8.92 -4.17
N ASP A 142 9.03 -9.85 -5.09
CA ASP A 142 8.94 -9.60 -6.52
C ASP A 142 7.72 -10.36 -7.05
N LEU A 143 6.79 -9.65 -7.69
CA LEU A 143 5.56 -10.24 -8.21
C LEU A 143 5.82 -11.20 -9.38
N GLU A 144 6.87 -10.97 -10.17
CA GLU A 144 7.23 -11.84 -11.29
C GLU A 144 7.79 -13.17 -10.78
N ASP A 145 8.71 -13.13 -9.81
CA ASP A 145 9.24 -14.33 -9.14
C ASP A 145 8.10 -15.18 -8.55
N GLU A 146 7.10 -14.55 -7.92
CA GLU A 146 5.96 -15.26 -7.36
C GLU A 146 5.08 -15.91 -8.45
N LYS A 147 4.93 -15.27 -9.61
CA LYS A 147 4.22 -15.87 -10.75
C LYS A 147 4.99 -17.07 -11.30
N GLU A 148 6.31 -17.03 -11.31
CA GLU A 148 7.15 -18.16 -11.75
C GLU A 148 7.08 -19.33 -10.77
N LYS A 149 7.26 -19.09 -9.47
CA LYS A 149 7.13 -20.13 -8.43
C LYS A 149 5.77 -20.83 -8.46
N ARG A 150 4.68 -20.08 -8.74
CA ARG A 150 3.36 -20.68 -8.91
C ARG A 150 3.26 -21.58 -10.13
N LYS A 151 3.89 -21.20 -11.26
CA LYS A 151 3.91 -22.05 -12.47
C LYS A 151 4.69 -23.34 -12.23
N GLU A 152 5.79 -23.27 -11.48
CA GLU A 152 6.58 -24.45 -11.11
C GLU A 152 5.81 -25.35 -10.13
N ASN A 153 5.27 -24.80 -9.05
CA ASN A 153 4.52 -25.58 -8.04
C ASN A 153 3.21 -26.17 -8.59
N SER A 154 2.56 -25.49 -9.54
CA SER A 154 1.37 -26.01 -10.22
C SER A 154 1.64 -27.29 -11.03
N SER A 155 2.92 -27.64 -11.27
CA SER A 155 3.29 -28.89 -11.95
C SER A 155 3.55 -30.07 -10.99
N GLU A 156 3.59 -29.84 -9.67
CA GLU A 156 3.94 -30.87 -8.67
C GLU A 156 3.00 -30.98 -7.44
N GLU A 157 1.99 -30.12 -7.27
CA GLU A 157 1.04 -30.25 -6.14
C GLU A 157 -0.18 -31.13 -6.48
N GLU A 158 -0.25 -32.33 -5.89
CA GLU A 158 -1.52 -33.02 -5.68
C GLU A 158 -2.41 -32.14 -4.79
N ALA A 159 -3.51 -31.63 -5.34
CA ALA A 159 -4.50 -30.86 -4.60
C ALA A 159 -4.89 -31.59 -3.31
N GLN A 160 -4.46 -31.04 -2.17
CA GLN A 160 -4.88 -31.57 -0.89
C GLN A 160 -6.33 -31.15 -0.70
N SER A 161 -7.24 -32.12 -0.87
CA SER A 161 -8.67 -31.96 -0.65
C SER A 161 -8.94 -31.62 0.83
N ALA A 162 -8.80 -30.34 1.18
CA ALA A 162 -9.38 -29.78 2.38
C ALA A 162 -10.88 -29.60 2.14
N ASP A 163 -11.69 -29.82 3.16
CA ASP A 163 -13.13 -29.58 3.06
C ASP A 163 -13.44 -28.06 3.07
N ASP A 164 -14.55 -27.68 2.43
CA ASP A 164 -14.99 -26.28 2.30
C ASP A 164 -15.11 -25.55 3.65
N GLN A 165 -15.44 -26.24 4.75
CA GLN A 165 -15.51 -25.60 6.08
C GLN A 165 -14.13 -25.25 6.60
N THR A 166 -13.13 -26.09 6.37
CA THR A 166 -11.73 -25.79 6.71
C THR A 166 -11.22 -24.60 5.92
N ILE A 167 -11.49 -24.55 4.61
CA ILE A 167 -11.10 -23.44 3.73
C ILE A 167 -11.80 -22.15 4.17
N TYR A 168 -13.12 -22.20 4.39
CA TYR A 168 -13.91 -21.08 4.87
C TYR A 168 -13.43 -20.53 6.23
N ASN A 169 -13.16 -21.40 7.20
CA ASN A 169 -12.69 -20.97 8.52
C ASN A 169 -11.32 -20.28 8.43
N TYR A 170 -10.43 -20.78 7.58
CA TYR A 170 -9.16 -20.11 7.30
C TYR A 170 -9.39 -18.72 6.69
N MET A 171 -10.23 -18.62 5.67
CA MET A 171 -10.57 -17.35 5.03
C MET A 171 -11.20 -16.35 6.01
N GLU A 172 -12.11 -16.79 6.89
CA GLU A 172 -12.72 -15.94 7.92
C GLU A 172 -11.69 -15.44 8.94
N ASN A 173 -10.71 -16.29 9.32
CA ASN A 173 -9.62 -15.89 10.20
C ASN A 173 -8.68 -14.86 9.55
N GLU A 174 -8.29 -15.08 8.29
CA GLU A 174 -7.46 -14.14 7.54
C GLU A 174 -8.20 -12.82 7.30
N PHE A 175 -9.48 -12.88 6.94
CA PHE A 175 -10.34 -11.71 6.86
C PHE A 175 -10.31 -10.95 8.18
N ASN A 176 -10.57 -11.60 9.31
CA ASN A 176 -10.57 -10.92 10.60
C ASN A 176 -9.20 -10.30 10.95
N ARG A 177 -8.10 -11.00 10.62
CA ARG A 177 -6.73 -10.52 10.84
C ARG A 177 -6.44 -9.26 10.05
N ILE A 178 -6.67 -9.28 8.73
CA ILE A 178 -6.33 -8.16 7.85
C ILE A 178 -7.33 -7.01 8.00
N THR A 179 -8.59 -7.33 8.31
CA THR A 179 -9.67 -6.34 8.35
C THR A 179 -10.02 -5.80 9.74
N ASN A 180 -9.30 -6.24 10.78
CA ASN A 180 -9.69 -5.99 12.17
C ASN A 180 -11.17 -6.31 12.42
N TYR A 181 -11.58 -7.56 12.15
CA TYR A 181 -12.98 -8.01 12.28
C TYR A 181 -13.98 -7.21 11.44
N GLY A 182 -13.58 -6.75 10.26
CA GLY A 182 -14.40 -6.00 9.33
C GLY A 182 -14.43 -4.49 9.54
N GLU A 183 -13.81 -3.96 10.60
CA GLU A 183 -13.85 -2.51 10.90
C GLU A 183 -13.25 -1.64 9.79
N ASN A 184 -12.20 -2.13 9.14
CA ASN A 184 -11.47 -1.40 8.09
C ASN A 184 -11.62 -2.07 6.71
N TYR A 185 -12.64 -2.90 6.57
CA TYR A 185 -12.87 -3.70 5.37
C TYR A 185 -12.99 -2.84 4.10
N THR A 186 -12.20 -3.19 3.09
CA THR A 186 -12.25 -2.67 1.72
C THR A 186 -12.40 -3.87 0.79
N PRO A 187 -13.58 -4.10 0.21
CA PRO A 187 -13.86 -5.26 -0.64
C PRO A 187 -12.82 -5.46 -1.76
N GLU A 188 -12.46 -4.37 -2.43
CA GLU A 188 -11.58 -4.38 -3.61
C GLU A 188 -10.17 -4.89 -3.31
N ILE A 189 -9.76 -4.90 -2.05
CA ILE A 189 -8.42 -5.30 -1.61
C ILE A 189 -8.52 -6.58 -0.80
N HIS A 190 -9.35 -6.57 0.24
CA HIS A 190 -9.36 -7.63 1.23
C HIS A 190 -10.01 -8.91 0.71
N ASP A 191 -11.04 -8.83 -0.14
CA ASP A 191 -11.64 -10.05 -0.71
C ASP A 191 -10.63 -10.79 -1.60
N SER A 192 -10.00 -10.05 -2.51
CA SER A 192 -8.93 -10.60 -3.36
C SER A 192 -7.76 -11.13 -2.52
N MET A 193 -7.34 -10.43 -1.46
CA MET A 193 -6.27 -10.90 -0.58
C MET A 193 -6.63 -12.21 0.11
N VAL A 194 -7.82 -12.31 0.70
CA VAL A 194 -8.26 -13.51 1.42
C VAL A 194 -8.39 -14.70 0.48
N ALA A 195 -8.96 -14.51 -0.71
CA ALA A 195 -9.10 -15.56 -1.72
C ALA A 195 -7.73 -16.07 -2.22
N GLU A 196 -6.78 -15.16 -2.46
CA GLU A 196 -5.42 -15.56 -2.83
C GLU A 196 -4.69 -16.30 -1.71
N LEU A 197 -4.83 -15.86 -0.46
CA LEU A 197 -4.23 -16.55 0.69
C LEU A 197 -4.77 -17.98 0.84
N ALA A 198 -6.04 -18.21 0.52
CA ALA A 198 -6.63 -19.55 0.54
C ALA A 198 -6.18 -20.39 -0.65
N SER A 199 -6.15 -19.80 -1.86
CA SER A 199 -5.61 -20.43 -3.07
C SER A 199 -4.18 -20.95 -2.84
N GLU A 200 -3.30 -20.12 -2.28
CA GLU A 200 -1.91 -20.49 -1.97
C GLU A 200 -1.81 -21.59 -0.90
N LYS A 201 -2.68 -21.56 0.11
CA LYS A 201 -2.61 -22.52 1.22
C LYS A 201 -3.13 -23.90 0.85
N PHE A 202 -4.17 -23.96 0.01
CA PHE A 202 -4.92 -25.20 -0.26
C PHE A 202 -4.73 -25.72 -1.69
N GLY A 203 -3.96 -25.02 -2.53
CA GLY A 203 -3.74 -25.43 -3.92
C GLY A 203 -5.01 -25.36 -4.79
N ILE A 204 -5.97 -24.51 -4.42
CA ILE A 204 -7.22 -24.28 -5.16
C ILE A 204 -7.13 -23.01 -6.00
N THR A 205 -8.06 -22.80 -6.92
CA THR A 205 -8.10 -21.53 -7.67
C THR A 205 -8.63 -20.37 -6.81
N VAL A 206 -8.28 -19.13 -7.18
CA VAL A 206 -8.83 -17.93 -6.51
C VAL A 206 -10.35 -17.86 -6.67
N ASP A 207 -10.88 -18.24 -7.83
CA ASP A 207 -12.32 -18.29 -8.09
C ASP A 207 -13.01 -19.34 -7.22
N GLU A 208 -12.42 -20.53 -7.09
CA GLU A 208 -12.90 -21.59 -6.20
C GLU A 208 -12.91 -21.14 -4.73
N ALA A 209 -11.83 -20.49 -4.27
CA ALA A 209 -11.79 -19.91 -2.92
C ALA A 209 -12.92 -18.89 -2.69
N ASN A 210 -13.17 -18.01 -3.67
CA ASN A 210 -14.26 -17.03 -3.63
C ASN A 210 -15.64 -17.71 -3.58
N GLU A 211 -15.86 -18.73 -4.41
CA GLU A 211 -17.13 -19.48 -4.44
C GLU A 211 -17.40 -20.18 -3.09
N ILE A 212 -16.38 -20.79 -2.48
CA ILE A 212 -16.46 -21.39 -1.14
C ILE A 212 -16.85 -20.31 -0.11
N TYR A 213 -16.19 -19.16 -0.14
CA TYR A 213 -16.45 -18.10 0.84
C TYR A 213 -17.88 -17.54 0.75
N VAL A 214 -18.36 -17.29 -0.46
CA VAL A 214 -19.72 -16.79 -0.70
C VAL A 214 -20.77 -17.82 -0.30
N SER A 215 -20.63 -19.07 -0.76
CA SER A 215 -21.61 -20.14 -0.50
C SER A 215 -21.75 -20.43 1.01
N MET A 216 -20.63 -20.49 1.72
CA MET A 216 -20.59 -20.75 3.16
C MET A 216 -21.12 -19.57 3.98
N SER A 217 -20.82 -18.33 3.57
CA SER A 217 -21.38 -17.12 4.19
C SER A 217 -22.90 -17.05 4.04
N MET A 218 -23.44 -17.39 2.86
CA MET A 218 -24.89 -17.46 2.63
C MET A 218 -25.56 -18.56 3.47
N ASN A 219 -24.94 -19.74 3.54
CA ASN A 219 -25.45 -20.86 4.35
C ASN A 219 -25.45 -20.55 5.86
N LYS A 220 -24.45 -19.81 6.36
CA LYS A 220 -24.40 -19.31 7.74
C LYS A 220 -25.53 -18.31 8.01
N TYR A 221 -25.77 -17.38 7.08
CA TYR A 221 -26.85 -16.39 7.19
C TYR A 221 -28.25 -17.03 7.25
N ILE A 222 -28.51 -18.04 6.42
CA ILE A 222 -29.78 -18.78 6.40
C ILE A 222 -30.01 -19.52 7.72
N ARG A 223 -28.97 -20.19 8.26
CA ARG A 223 -29.04 -20.92 9.53
C ARG A 223 -29.26 -20.04 10.76
N HIS A 224 -28.88 -18.76 10.72
CA HIS A 224 -29.13 -17.83 11.83
C HIS A 224 -30.50 -17.13 11.79
N LYS A 225 -31.25 -17.27 10.69
CA LYS A 225 -32.62 -16.75 10.54
C LYS A 225 -33.72 -17.78 10.76
N SER A 226 -33.36 -19.05 10.92
CA SER A 226 -34.25 -20.17 11.23
C SER A 226 -34.24 -20.49 12.72
#